data_AF-A0A349Q2X4-F1
#
_entry.id   AF-A0A349Q2X4-F1
#
_cell.length_a   1.000
_cell.length_b   1.000
_cell.length_c   1.000
_cell.angle_alpha   90.00
_cell.angle_beta   90.00
_cell.angle_gamma   90.00
#
_symmetry.space_group_name_H-M   'P 1'
#
loop_
_entity.id
_entity.type
_entity.pdbx_description
1 polymer ?
#
loop_
_entity_poly.entity_id
_entity_poly.type
_entity_poly.pdbx_seq_one_letter_code
_entity_poly.pdbx_strand_id
1 'polypeptide(L)'
;EAINIDCIEAMKQLPDNYYALGFADPPYAINMSNISKIGKRRKSKCYTNYLPSNWDKNRPTSEFWYQFNRVTVEQIVFGANYFSQFLGASKGWFFWNKGQPADISYAMGEFIYSSFDVPAQMLNFYVASYKNNVSNNPRLVKNMKIHPAQKP
;
A
#
# COMPACT_ATOMS: atom_id res chain seq x y z
N GLU A 1 7.63 13.57 12.55
CA GLU A 1 8.87 12.80 12.78
C GLU A 1 8.75 11.46 12.09
N ALA A 2 9.87 10.79 11.77
CA ALA A 2 9.86 9.44 11.22
C ALA A 2 10.57 8.51 12.22
N ILE A 3 9.89 7.44 12.62
CA ILE A 3 10.35 6.52 13.66
C ILE A 3 10.51 5.14 13.04
N ASN A 4 11.66 4.50 13.26
CA ASN A 4 11.94 3.14 12.80
C ASN A 4 11.70 2.16 13.94
N ILE A 5 10.43 1.82 14.19
CA ILE A 5 9.96 0.92 15.24
C ILE A 5 8.75 0.12 14.72
N ASP A 6 8.46 -1.03 15.32
CA ASP A 6 7.21 -1.72 15.05
C ASP A 6 5.99 -0.82 15.36
N CYS A 7 5.03 -0.79 14.43
CA CYS A 7 3.90 0.13 14.52
C CYS A 7 3.00 -0.20 15.73
N ILE A 8 2.84 -1.47 16.10
CA ILE A 8 2.03 -1.86 17.25
C ILE A 8 2.72 -1.41 18.53
N GLU A 9 4.03 -1.61 18.65
CA GLU A 9 4.82 -1.15 19.79
C GLU A 9 4.76 0.37 19.98
N ALA A 10 4.88 1.13 18.89
CA ALA A 10 4.73 2.58 18.94
C ALA A 10 3.33 3.01 19.40
N MET A 11 2.28 2.44 18.80
CA MET A 11 0.91 2.84 19.11
C MET A 11 0.53 2.51 20.56
N LYS A 12 1.04 1.42 21.14
CA LYS A 12 0.80 1.07 22.56
C LYS A 12 1.24 2.14 23.55
N GLN A 13 2.20 2.98 23.18
CA GLN A 13 2.72 4.06 24.03
C GLN A 13 1.91 5.35 23.92
N LEU A 14 1.00 5.44 22.95
CA LEU A 14 0.19 6.62 22.69
C LEU A 14 -1.16 6.52 23.40
N PRO A 15 -1.71 7.63 23.91
CA PRO A 15 -3.07 7.66 24.44
C PRO A 15 -4.10 7.48 23.31
N ASP A 16 -5.35 7.29 23.70
CA ASP A 16 -6.47 7.20 22.77
C ASP A 16 -6.64 8.53 22.02
N ASN A 17 -7.09 8.46 20.75
CA ASN A 17 -7.33 9.62 19.91
C ASN A 17 -6.13 10.58 19.77
N TYR A 18 -4.91 10.07 19.91
CA TYR A 18 -3.69 10.87 19.83
C TYR A 18 -3.52 11.58 18.49
N TYR A 19 -3.87 10.91 17.38
CA TYR A 19 -3.85 11.48 16.05
C TYR A 19 -5.25 11.84 15.57
N ALA A 20 -5.42 13.06 15.05
CA ALA A 20 -6.66 13.45 14.40
C ALA A 20 -6.96 12.61 13.12
N LEU A 21 -5.92 12.15 12.43
CA LEU A 21 -6.04 11.37 11.19
C LEU A 21 -4.94 10.31 11.10
N GLY A 22 -5.34 9.06 10.89
CA GLY A 22 -4.46 7.92 10.62
C GLY A 22 -4.47 7.51 9.15
N PHE A 23 -3.30 7.15 8.63
CA PHE A 23 -3.16 6.54 7.31
C PHE A 23 -2.54 5.16 7.44
N ALA A 24 -3.10 4.17 6.75
CA ALA A 24 -2.52 2.84 6.66
C ALA A 24 -2.50 2.35 5.21
N ASP A 25 -1.35 1.86 4.75
CA ASP A 25 -1.20 1.05 3.53
C ASP A 25 -0.55 -0.28 3.94
N PRO A 26 -1.32 -1.17 4.58
CA PRO A 26 -0.75 -2.37 5.19
C PRO A 26 -0.37 -3.41 4.13
N PRO A 27 0.59 -4.31 4.40
CA PRO A 27 0.94 -5.36 3.46
C PRO A 27 -0.26 -6.28 3.16
N TYR A 28 -0.74 -6.27 1.91
CA TYR A 28 -1.83 -7.14 1.45
C TYR A 28 -1.40 -8.18 0.41
N ALA A 29 -0.36 -7.87 -0.39
CA ALA A 29 0.21 -8.77 -1.39
C ALA A 29 1.27 -9.68 -0.76
N ILE A 30 0.85 -10.85 -0.26
CA ILE A 30 1.73 -11.77 0.47
C ILE A 30 2.84 -12.32 -0.46
N ASN A 31 4.08 -12.35 0.03
CA ASN A 31 5.27 -12.90 -0.65
C ASN A 31 5.66 -12.24 -1.99
N MET A 32 5.08 -11.08 -2.32
CA MET A 32 5.46 -10.27 -3.48
C MET A 32 6.93 -9.83 -3.40
N SER A 33 7.46 -9.57 -2.21
CA SER A 33 8.83 -9.10 -2.01
C SER A 33 9.90 -10.19 -2.22
N ASN A 34 9.49 -11.46 -2.28
CA ASN A 34 10.35 -12.57 -2.68
C ASN A 34 10.31 -12.84 -4.20
N ILE A 35 9.44 -12.14 -4.94
CA ILE A 35 9.34 -12.26 -6.40
C ILE A 35 10.39 -11.35 -7.06
N SER A 36 11.56 -11.92 -7.38
CA SER A 36 12.64 -11.24 -8.13
C SER A 36 12.28 -10.89 -9.59
N LYS A 37 11.02 -11.05 -9.99
CA LYS A 37 10.56 -11.08 -11.39
C LYS A 37 9.30 -10.25 -11.69
N ILE A 38 8.90 -9.33 -10.81
CA ILE A 38 7.79 -8.41 -11.08
C ILE A 38 8.12 -7.56 -12.31
N GLY A 39 7.23 -7.53 -13.31
CA GLY A 39 7.42 -6.75 -14.55
C GLY A 39 8.18 -7.46 -15.69
N LYS A 40 8.38 -8.78 -15.63
CA LYS A 40 9.06 -9.51 -16.72
C LYS A 40 8.19 -9.68 -17.96
N ARG A 41 8.56 -9.00 -19.06
CA ARG A 41 8.35 -9.57 -20.39
C ARG A 41 9.45 -10.62 -20.61
N ARG A 42 9.14 -11.80 -21.17
CA ARG A 42 10.08 -12.95 -21.35
C ARG A 42 11.43 -12.61 -22.04
N LYS A 43 11.63 -11.38 -22.54
CA LYS A 43 12.85 -10.91 -23.24
C LYS A 43 13.39 -9.53 -22.79
N SER A 44 12.86 -8.89 -21.74
CA SER A 44 13.34 -7.56 -21.31
C SER A 44 14.57 -7.66 -20.40
N LYS A 45 15.63 -6.88 -20.68
CA LYS A 45 16.77 -6.69 -19.76
C LYS A 45 16.25 -6.13 -18.43
N CYS A 46 16.55 -6.81 -17.33
CA CYS A 46 16.12 -6.41 -15.99
C CYS A 46 17.13 -5.42 -15.42
N TYR A 47 16.73 -4.15 -15.30
CA TYR A 47 17.56 -3.09 -14.70
C TYR A 47 17.32 -2.97 -13.19
N THR A 48 16.49 -3.84 -12.61
CA THR A 48 16.08 -3.81 -11.21
C THR A 48 16.52 -5.09 -10.52
N ASN A 49 17.12 -4.94 -9.35
CA ASN A 49 17.56 -6.02 -8.47
C ASN A 49 16.95 -5.79 -7.08
N TYR A 50 15.73 -6.30 -6.86
CA TYR A 50 15.15 -6.31 -5.52
C TYR A 50 15.82 -7.39 -4.68
N LEU A 51 16.36 -7.01 -3.53
CA LEU A 51 16.77 -7.99 -2.54
C LEU A 51 15.51 -8.65 -1.99
N PRO A 52 15.47 -9.99 -1.87
CA PRO A 52 14.39 -10.67 -1.19
C PRO A 52 14.22 -10.11 0.22
N SER A 53 12.97 -9.93 0.64
CA SER A 53 12.65 -9.46 1.97
C SER A 53 11.43 -10.20 2.52
N ASN A 54 11.11 -9.98 3.79
CA ASN A 54 9.96 -10.64 4.43
C ASN A 54 8.94 -9.63 4.97
N TRP A 55 8.99 -8.37 4.51
CA TRP A 55 8.12 -7.30 5.03
C TRP A 55 6.64 -7.53 4.70
N ASP A 56 6.35 -8.32 3.67
CA ASP A 56 4.99 -8.70 3.24
C ASP A 56 4.67 -10.17 3.54
N LYS A 57 5.43 -10.81 4.43
CA LYS A 57 5.21 -12.21 4.79
C LYS A 57 3.87 -12.43 5.49
N ASN A 58 3.43 -11.44 6.26
CA ASN A 58 2.22 -11.50 7.06
C ASN A 58 1.34 -10.28 6.81
N ARG A 59 0.03 -10.49 6.82
CA ARG A 59 -0.96 -9.40 6.90
C ARG A 59 -0.98 -8.85 8.34
N PRO A 60 -1.42 -7.59 8.54
CA PRO A 60 -1.60 -7.05 9.89
C PRO A 60 -2.53 -7.92 10.73
N THR A 61 -2.19 -8.05 12.01
CA THR A 61 -2.99 -8.78 13.00
C THR A 61 -4.20 -7.96 13.44
N SER A 62 -5.15 -8.58 14.13
CA SER A 62 -6.26 -7.86 14.77
C SER A 62 -5.79 -6.81 15.78
N GLU A 63 -4.66 -7.05 16.45
CA GLU A 63 -4.06 -6.10 17.39
C GLU A 63 -3.60 -4.80 16.71
N PHE A 64 -3.06 -4.89 15.49
CA PHE A 64 -2.75 -3.70 14.70
C PHE A 64 -3.99 -2.83 14.49
N TRP A 65 -5.09 -3.43 14.04
CA TRP A 65 -6.34 -2.71 13.79
C TRP A 65 -6.94 -2.11 15.07
N TYR A 66 -6.88 -2.86 16.17
CA TYR A 66 -7.30 -2.34 17.47
C TYR A 66 -6.49 -1.09 17.86
N GLN A 67 -5.16 -1.16 17.82
CA GLN A 67 -4.31 -0.05 18.20
C GLN A 67 -4.45 1.15 17.23
N PHE A 68 -4.53 0.88 15.92
CA PHE A 68 -4.70 1.91 14.90
C PHE A 68 -6.01 2.68 15.09
N ASN A 69 -7.13 1.98 15.30
CA ASN A 69 -8.42 2.61 15.54
C ASN A 69 -8.45 3.35 16.89
N ARG A 70 -7.77 2.84 17.91
CA ARG A 70 -7.71 3.48 19.24
C ARG A 70 -6.97 4.81 19.22
N VAL A 71 -5.84 4.88 18.53
CA VAL A 71 -4.97 6.06 18.54
C VAL A 71 -5.34 7.11 17.49
N THR A 72 -6.35 6.88 16.65
CA THR A 72 -6.74 7.76 15.55
C THR A 72 -8.22 8.13 15.65
N VAL A 73 -8.55 9.40 15.40
CA VAL A 73 -9.96 9.85 15.34
C VAL A 73 -10.59 9.47 14.01
N GLU A 74 -9.97 9.86 12.90
CA GLU A 74 -10.37 9.48 11.54
C GLU A 74 -9.29 8.62 10.88
N GLN A 75 -9.67 7.76 9.94
CA GLN A 75 -8.79 6.84 9.25
C GLN A 75 -8.95 6.92 7.72
N ILE A 76 -7.83 6.69 7.03
CA ILE A 76 -7.77 6.36 5.61
C ILE A 76 -6.93 5.09 5.46
N VAL A 77 -7.51 4.06 4.84
CA VAL A 77 -6.88 2.74 4.71
C VAL A 77 -6.85 2.33 3.24
N PHE A 78 -5.66 2.20 2.68
CA PHE A 78 -5.42 1.69 1.33
C PHE A 78 -5.48 0.16 1.30
N GLY A 79 -5.83 -0.41 0.15
CA GLY A 79 -5.98 -1.87 0.00
C GLY A 79 -7.14 -2.44 0.82
N ALA A 80 -8.17 -1.63 1.09
CA ALA A 80 -9.29 -1.96 1.97
C ALA A 80 -10.06 -3.22 1.54
N ASN A 81 -9.98 -3.58 0.25
CA ASN A 81 -10.56 -4.82 -0.28
C ASN A 81 -9.99 -6.11 0.35
N TYR A 82 -8.89 -6.04 1.09
CA TYR A 82 -8.29 -7.17 1.79
C TYR A 82 -8.54 -7.19 3.30
N PHE A 83 -9.16 -6.13 3.83
CA PHE A 83 -9.27 -5.88 5.26
C PHE A 83 -10.70 -5.54 5.70
N SER A 84 -11.71 -5.80 4.87
CA SER A 84 -13.11 -5.46 5.17
C SER A 84 -13.61 -6.03 6.50
N GLN A 85 -13.06 -7.15 6.98
CA GLN A 85 -13.38 -7.72 8.29
C GLN A 85 -12.92 -6.87 9.49
N PHE A 86 -12.01 -5.91 9.27
CA PHE A 86 -11.49 -5.00 10.29
C PHE A 86 -11.99 -3.56 10.11
N LEU A 87 -12.73 -3.31 9.04
CA LEU A 87 -13.21 -1.98 8.66
C LEU A 87 -14.72 -1.89 8.92
N GLY A 88 -15.14 -0.81 9.57
CA GLY A 88 -16.55 -0.58 9.88
C GLY A 88 -17.37 -0.21 8.66
N ALA A 89 -18.69 -0.12 8.85
CA ALA A 89 -19.55 0.54 7.88
C ALA A 89 -19.18 2.03 7.81
N SER A 90 -19.08 2.56 6.59
CA SER A 90 -18.79 3.97 6.35
C SER A 90 -19.42 4.41 5.03
N LYS A 91 -19.70 5.71 4.89
CA LYS A 91 -20.02 6.32 3.60
C LYS A 91 -18.75 6.65 2.79
N GLY A 92 -17.64 6.93 3.48
CA GLY A 92 -16.38 7.39 2.91
C GLY A 92 -15.56 6.32 2.21
N TRP A 93 -16.10 5.69 1.18
CA TRP A 93 -15.35 4.73 0.36
C TRP A 93 -14.82 5.35 -0.92
N PHE A 94 -13.60 5.02 -1.29
CA PHE A 94 -13.04 5.45 -2.57
C PHE A 94 -12.64 4.23 -3.39
N PHE A 95 -13.04 4.21 -4.65
CA PHE A 95 -12.50 3.26 -5.62
C PHE A 95 -11.40 3.94 -6.43
N TRP A 96 -10.16 3.52 -6.25
CA TRP A 96 -9.06 3.94 -7.09
C TRP A 96 -9.03 3.12 -8.38
N ASN A 97 -9.50 3.71 -9.47
CA ASN A 97 -9.37 3.17 -10.81
C ASN A 97 -7.93 3.38 -11.34
N LYS A 98 -7.23 2.27 -11.61
CA LYS A 98 -5.84 2.25 -12.09
C LYS A 98 -5.72 2.44 -13.61
N GLY A 99 -6.85 2.50 -14.33
CA GLY A 99 -6.88 2.65 -15.79
C GLY A 99 -6.27 1.48 -16.54
N GLN A 100 -6.36 0.29 -15.96
CA GLN A 100 -5.85 -0.92 -16.59
C GLN A 100 -6.76 -1.32 -17.76
N PRO A 101 -6.20 -1.77 -18.90
CA PRO A 101 -6.96 -2.43 -19.95
C PRO A 101 -7.72 -3.65 -19.41
N ALA A 102 -8.94 -3.89 -19.90
CA ALA A 102 -9.80 -4.97 -19.39
C ALA A 102 -9.27 -6.39 -19.67
N ASP A 103 -8.30 -6.53 -20.56
CA ASP A 103 -7.74 -7.79 -21.06
C ASP A 103 -6.48 -8.26 -20.29
N ILE A 104 -6.15 -7.63 -19.17
CA ILE A 104 -5.00 -8.02 -18.33
C ILE A 104 -5.45 -8.66 -17.00
N SER A 105 -4.60 -9.52 -16.44
CA SER A 105 -4.87 -10.25 -15.19
C SER A 105 -4.64 -9.43 -13.91
N TYR A 106 -4.34 -8.12 -14.02
CA TYR A 106 -4.11 -7.25 -12.87
C TYR A 106 -5.43 -6.65 -12.38
N ALA A 107 -5.48 -6.26 -11.10
CA ALA A 107 -6.65 -5.58 -10.56
C ALA A 107 -6.89 -4.23 -11.28
N MET A 108 -8.13 -4.00 -11.70
CA MET A 108 -8.56 -2.77 -12.37
C MET A 108 -8.45 -1.55 -11.45
N GLY A 109 -8.54 -1.78 -10.15
CA GLY A 109 -8.47 -0.76 -9.13
C GLY A 109 -8.37 -1.34 -7.73
N GLU A 110 -8.31 -0.46 -6.75
CA GLU A 110 -8.26 -0.80 -5.32
C GLU A 110 -9.30 0.01 -4.55
N PHE A 111 -9.89 -0.61 -3.53
CA PHE A 111 -10.72 0.11 -2.59
C PHE A 111 -9.86 0.77 -1.53
N ILE A 112 -10.23 2.00 -1.18
CA ILE A 112 -9.69 2.77 -0.07
C ILE A 112 -10.86 3.03 0.86
N TYR A 113 -10.68 2.67 2.12
CA TYR A 113 -11.65 2.97 3.17
C TYR A 113 -11.32 4.32 3.79
N SER A 114 -12.35 5.05 4.19
CA SER A 114 -12.24 6.14 5.12
C SER A 114 -13.41 6.16 6.10
N SER A 115 -13.16 6.58 7.33
CA SER A 115 -14.19 6.77 8.37
C SER A 115 -15.02 8.03 8.19
N PHE A 116 -14.61 8.95 7.31
CA PHE A 116 -15.35 10.20 7.09
C PHE A 116 -16.80 9.97 6.64
N ASP A 117 -17.72 10.79 7.14
CA ASP A 117 -19.10 10.83 6.68
C ASP A 117 -19.24 11.61 5.36
N VAL A 118 -18.61 11.08 4.31
CA VAL A 118 -18.63 11.64 2.96
C VAL A 118 -19.15 10.61 1.96
N PRO A 119 -19.84 11.01 0.88
CA PRO A 119 -20.30 10.06 -0.12
C PRO A 119 -19.12 9.33 -0.77
N ALA A 120 -19.32 8.06 -1.10
CA ALA A 120 -18.32 7.28 -1.81
C ALA A 120 -17.95 7.92 -3.16
N GLN A 121 -16.68 7.88 -3.53
CA GLN A 121 -16.15 8.49 -4.74
C GLN A 121 -15.30 7.52 -5.57
N MET A 122 -15.10 7.85 -6.85
CA MET A 122 -14.14 7.18 -7.71
C MET A 122 -12.96 8.11 -8.00
N LEU A 123 -11.75 7.61 -7.80
CA LEU A 123 -10.50 8.30 -8.12
C LEU A 123 -9.89 7.68 -9.37
N ASN A 124 -9.70 8.48 -10.42
CA ASN A 124 -9.05 8.03 -11.65
C ASN A 124 -7.57 8.42 -11.61
N PHE A 125 -6.70 7.47 -11.27
CA PHE A 125 -5.25 7.66 -11.31
C PHE A 125 -4.61 6.53 -12.11
N TYR A 126 -4.26 6.82 -13.36
CA TYR A 126 -3.75 5.83 -14.29
C TYR A 126 -2.29 5.51 -14.04
N VAL A 127 -2.02 4.30 -13.56
CA VAL A 127 -0.64 3.85 -13.30
C VAL A 127 0.18 3.84 -14.60
N ALA A 128 -0.47 3.59 -15.74
CA ALA A 128 0.16 3.56 -17.05
C ALA A 128 0.62 4.93 -17.59
N SER A 129 0.04 6.04 -17.13
CA SER A 129 0.46 7.38 -17.57
C SER A 129 1.80 7.78 -16.94
N TYR A 130 2.11 7.23 -15.75
CA TYR A 130 3.45 7.22 -15.19
C TYR A 130 4.25 6.12 -15.88
N LYS A 131 5.09 6.48 -16.86
CA LYS A 131 6.16 5.61 -17.39
C LYS A 131 7.14 5.27 -16.26
N ASN A 132 6.76 4.31 -15.42
CA ASN A 132 7.48 3.89 -14.23
C ASN A 132 8.41 2.74 -14.60
N ASN A 133 9.45 3.08 -15.36
CA ASN A 133 10.59 2.18 -15.53
C ASN A 133 11.41 2.24 -14.24
N VAL A 134 11.05 1.38 -13.28
CA VAL A 134 11.82 1.23 -12.05
C VAL A 134 13.13 0.55 -12.39
N SER A 135 14.23 1.12 -11.93
CA SER A 135 15.56 0.53 -11.92
C SER A 135 16.19 1.00 -10.64
N ASN A 136 16.61 0.08 -9.78
CA ASN A 136 17.36 0.37 -8.55
C ASN A 136 18.82 -0.09 -8.68
N ASN A 137 19.30 -0.25 -9.91
CA ASN A 137 20.69 -0.57 -10.20
C ASN A 137 21.43 0.72 -10.61
N PRO A 138 22.05 1.44 -9.66
CA PRO A 138 22.70 2.72 -9.93
C PRO A 138 23.86 2.60 -10.93
N ARG A 139 24.40 1.39 -11.16
CA ARG A 139 25.44 1.16 -12.17
C ARG A 139 24.88 1.16 -13.60
N LEU A 140 23.58 0.97 -13.79
CA LEU A 140 22.98 0.75 -15.11
C LEU A 140 22.03 1.87 -15.57
N VAL A 141 21.57 2.77 -14.69
CA VAL A 141 20.59 3.82 -15.05
C VAL A 141 20.96 5.19 -14.49
N LYS A 142 21.06 6.21 -15.37
CA LYS A 142 21.37 7.61 -15.03
C LYS A 142 20.25 8.34 -14.29
N ASN A 143 18.99 7.95 -14.49
CA ASN A 143 17.80 8.56 -13.87
C ASN A 143 17.00 7.50 -13.11
N MET A 144 17.39 7.23 -11.87
CA MET A 144 16.80 6.21 -11.02
C MET A 144 15.38 6.63 -10.56
N LYS A 145 14.35 5.82 -10.85
CA LYS A 145 13.01 5.99 -10.25
C LYS A 145 12.79 4.91 -9.19
N ILE A 146 12.42 5.33 -7.97
CA ILE A 146 12.16 4.44 -6.83
C ILE A 146 10.75 3.87 -6.96
N HIS A 147 10.62 2.54 -6.85
CA HIS A 147 9.31 1.88 -6.83
C HIS A 147 8.63 2.11 -5.45
N PRO A 148 7.30 2.31 -5.35
CA PRO A 148 6.63 2.50 -4.06
C PRO A 148 6.81 1.32 -3.07
N ALA A 149 6.93 0.09 -3.58
CA ALA A 149 7.24 -1.10 -2.78
C ALA A 149 8.75 -1.32 -2.55
N GLN A 150 9.61 -0.42 -3.04
CA GLN A 150 11.03 -0.40 -2.70
C GLN A 150 11.17 0.32 -1.35
N LYS A 151 11.18 -0.47 -0.28
CA LYS A 151 11.52 0.03 1.06
C LYS A 151 13.02 0.43 1.09
N PRO A 152 13.42 1.39 1.96
CA PRO A 152 14.82 1.75 2.19
C PRO A 152 15.71 0.54 2.45
#